data_AF-A0A954U4D7-F1
#
_entry.id   AF-A0A954U4D7-F1
#
_cell.length_a   1.000
_cell.length_b   1.000
_cell.length_c   1.000
_cell.angle_alpha   90.00
_cell.angle_beta   90.00
_cell.angle_gamma   90.00
#
_symmetry.space_group_name_H-M   'P 1'
#
loop_
_entity.id
_entity.type
_entity.pdbx_description
1 polymer ?
#
loop_
_entity_poly.entity_id
_entity_poly.type
_entity_poly.pdbx_seq_one_letter_code
_entity_poly.pdbx_strand_id
1 'polypeptide(L)'
;MFHRKFVSYLNTLVSSKVERRAGWRDLWPGTICVVGLLTVFATRPSYAEEVITEPEQAGSSASQAVIEGESLHPHVTAGGTQSQLMSAFTQDQWSGDSQLWWLGARPGDRLTLELDVFQAIESIELSLTRARDYAIVQIELDGHPLGAPIDLYDTQVVTTGVLSLTTPQLKVGKHKLAFEIVGANRQAVKSYLFGLDFIRFRGARSRDGASGAQAGDKLVATVDSAEASPQPVAADEYPYQGLDAAAAAAAMRVPEGFQVSVCAAEPDVKQPIAMALDERGRTWIAEAYEYPQRAAGDQGRDRILVFEDTTGDGHFDSRKVFAEGLNLVSGLEVGFGGVWVGAAPYFMFIADADGDDKADGPPQILL
;
A
#
# COMPACT_ATOMS: atom_id res chain seq x y z
N MET A 1 0.54 -1.19 -5.50
CA MET A 1 0.99 0.15 -5.05
C MET A 1 -0.13 1.17 -4.79
N PHE A 2 -1.20 1.26 -5.60
CA PHE A 2 -2.30 2.24 -5.40
C PHE A 2 -3.30 1.87 -4.28
N HIS A 3 -3.60 0.58 -4.11
CA HIS A 3 -4.61 0.07 -3.15
C HIS A 3 -4.33 0.46 -1.68
N ARG A 4 -3.06 0.54 -1.27
CA ARG A 4 -2.65 0.93 0.08
C ARG A 4 -2.52 2.45 0.28
N LYS A 5 -2.13 3.19 -0.77
CA LYS A 5 -2.10 4.66 -0.70
C LYS A 5 -3.51 5.23 -0.63
N PHE A 6 -4.49 4.59 -1.25
CA PHE A 6 -5.89 5.00 -1.22
C PHE A 6 -6.53 4.89 0.18
N VAL A 7 -6.33 3.76 0.89
CA VAL A 7 -6.87 3.56 2.25
C VAL A 7 -6.19 4.48 3.29
N SER A 8 -4.90 4.80 3.12
CA SER A 8 -4.18 5.74 4.00
C SER A 8 -4.58 7.21 3.76
N TYR A 9 -4.83 7.60 2.50
CA TYR A 9 -5.32 8.93 2.15
C TYR A 9 -6.75 9.16 2.69
N LEU A 10 -7.60 8.11 2.65
CA LEU A 10 -8.96 8.10 3.21
C LEU A 10 -8.99 8.36 4.72
N ASN A 11 -8.17 7.67 5.50
CA ASN A 11 -8.13 7.89 6.95
C ASN A 11 -7.64 9.29 7.35
N THR A 12 -6.76 9.91 6.54
CA THR A 12 -6.16 11.21 6.85
C THR A 12 -7.06 12.39 6.44
N LEU A 13 -7.78 12.29 5.32
CA LEU A 13 -8.74 13.30 4.88
C LEU A 13 -10.02 13.32 5.72
N VAL A 14 -10.51 12.15 6.12
CA VAL A 14 -11.66 12.05 7.04
C VAL A 14 -11.27 12.63 8.40
N SER A 15 -10.09 12.33 8.94
CA SER A 15 -9.67 12.84 10.26
C SER A 15 -9.41 14.36 10.28
N SER A 16 -8.79 14.93 9.24
CA SER A 16 -8.39 16.35 9.23
C SER A 16 -9.49 17.36 8.83
N LYS A 17 -10.52 16.93 8.07
CA LYS A 17 -11.70 17.77 7.79
C LYS A 17 -12.75 17.68 8.92
N VAL A 18 -12.82 16.57 9.66
CA VAL A 18 -13.75 16.39 10.81
C VAL A 18 -13.47 17.34 11.97
N GLU A 19 -12.22 17.80 12.17
CA GLU A 19 -11.87 18.67 13.31
C GLU A 19 -12.25 20.15 13.14
N ARG A 20 -12.69 20.61 11.96
CA ARG A 20 -12.94 22.04 11.69
C ARG A 20 -14.34 22.32 11.12
N ARG A 21 -15.39 22.03 11.89
CA ARG A 21 -16.63 22.84 12.03
C ARG A 21 -17.64 22.07 12.90
N ALA A 22 -18.18 22.73 13.92
CA ALA A 22 -19.24 22.19 14.77
C ALA A 22 -20.50 21.93 13.92
N GLY A 23 -20.84 20.65 13.72
CA GLY A 23 -22.01 20.22 12.93
C GLY A 23 -21.86 18.82 12.31
N TRP A 24 -20.64 18.29 12.21
CA TRP A 24 -20.38 16.99 11.57
C TRP A 24 -20.49 15.75 12.48
N ARG A 25 -20.57 15.94 13.82
CA ARG A 25 -20.60 14.80 14.78
C ARG A 25 -21.90 13.99 14.74
N ASP A 26 -22.96 14.52 14.15
CA ASP A 26 -24.31 13.93 14.24
C ASP A 26 -24.70 13.09 13.02
N LEU A 27 -23.87 13.03 11.96
CA LEU A 27 -24.19 12.24 10.76
C LEU A 27 -23.60 10.83 10.81
N TRP A 28 -22.47 10.58 11.49
CA TRP A 28 -21.78 9.28 11.43
C TRP A 28 -20.92 8.97 12.67
N PRO A 29 -21.49 8.44 13.77
CA PRO A 29 -20.69 7.91 14.85
C PRO A 29 -20.24 6.47 14.52
N GLY A 30 -19.04 6.31 13.94
CA GLY A 30 -18.32 5.03 13.94
C GLY A 30 -18.36 4.18 12.65
N THR A 31 -18.85 4.68 11.52
CA THR A 31 -18.85 3.91 10.26
C THR A 31 -17.70 4.30 9.35
N ILE A 32 -16.94 3.31 8.86
CA ILE A 32 -16.00 3.47 7.75
C ILE A 32 -16.77 3.10 6.47
N CYS A 33 -16.99 4.09 5.59
CA CYS A 33 -17.54 3.84 4.26
C CYS A 33 -16.51 3.11 3.40
N VAL A 34 -16.86 1.92 2.93
CA VAL A 34 -16.10 1.22 1.90
C VAL A 34 -16.86 1.37 0.58
N VAL A 35 -16.31 2.16 -0.32
CA VAL A 35 -16.62 2.03 -1.74
C VAL A 35 -15.89 0.78 -2.21
N GLY A 36 -16.62 -0.18 -2.78
CA GLY A 36 -16.07 -1.45 -3.24
C GLY A 36 -14.89 -1.25 -4.18
N LEU A 37 -13.69 -1.50 -3.65
CA LEU A 37 -12.44 -1.53 -4.38
C LEU A 37 -12.21 -2.98 -4.83
N LEU A 38 -12.91 -3.41 -5.88
CA LEU A 38 -12.70 -4.72 -6.50
C LEU A 38 -12.46 -4.54 -7.99
N THR A 39 -11.22 -4.60 -8.44
CA THR A 39 -10.89 -4.73 -9.87
C THR A 39 -10.91 -6.21 -10.21
N VAL A 40 -12.00 -6.66 -10.85
CA VAL A 40 -12.09 -7.96 -11.51
C VAL A 40 -11.40 -7.86 -12.87
N PHE A 41 -10.32 -8.63 -13.09
CA PHE A 41 -9.90 -8.97 -14.45
C PHE A 41 -10.87 -10.03 -14.98
N ALA A 42 -11.77 -9.65 -15.88
CA ALA A 42 -12.65 -10.57 -16.59
C ALA A 42 -12.09 -10.89 -17.99
N THR A 43 -11.82 -12.16 -18.26
CA THR A 43 -11.88 -12.74 -19.61
C THR A 43 -12.90 -13.91 -19.61
N ARG A 44 -13.86 -13.86 -20.54
CA ARG A 44 -15.05 -14.75 -20.71
C ARG A 44 -14.71 -16.08 -21.45
N PRO A 45 -15.67 -17.01 -21.71
CA PRO A 45 -16.64 -17.70 -20.83
C PRO A 45 -16.70 -19.24 -21.08
N SER A 46 -17.23 -20.02 -20.12
CA SER A 46 -18.12 -21.18 -20.42
C SER A 46 -18.85 -21.68 -19.16
N TYR A 47 -20.09 -22.13 -19.37
CA TYR A 47 -21.06 -22.61 -18.39
C TYR A 47 -20.69 -23.96 -17.77
N ALA A 48 -20.98 -24.14 -16.47
CA ALA A 48 -21.64 -25.32 -15.92
C ALA A 48 -22.12 -25.03 -14.47
N GLU A 49 -23.39 -25.33 -14.21
CA GLU A 49 -23.93 -25.49 -12.85
C GLU A 49 -23.29 -26.71 -12.18
N GLU A 50 -23.04 -26.67 -10.86
CA GLU A 50 -23.54 -27.67 -9.90
C GLU A 50 -23.12 -27.39 -8.44
N VAL A 51 -24.13 -27.49 -7.57
CA VAL A 51 -24.20 -28.11 -6.24
C VAL A 51 -23.25 -27.66 -5.12
N ILE A 52 -23.90 -27.07 -4.12
CA ILE A 52 -23.45 -26.79 -2.75
C ILE A 52 -22.95 -28.07 -2.06
N THR A 53 -21.72 -28.04 -1.56
CA THR A 53 -21.37 -28.66 -0.26
C THR A 53 -20.33 -27.78 0.44
N GLU A 54 -20.64 -27.33 1.66
CA GLU A 54 -19.66 -26.69 2.56
C GLU A 54 -18.55 -27.68 2.92
N PRO A 55 -17.31 -27.20 3.07
CA PRO A 55 -16.48 -27.70 4.15
C PRO A 55 -16.02 -26.57 5.07
N GLU A 56 -16.31 -26.83 6.35
CA GLU A 56 -15.66 -26.41 7.58
C GLU A 56 -14.36 -25.62 7.46
N GLN A 57 -14.35 -24.45 8.13
CA GLN A 57 -13.29 -23.47 8.12
C GLN A 57 -11.96 -23.98 8.68
N ALA A 58 -10.89 -23.77 7.92
CA ALA A 58 -9.53 -23.71 8.43
C ALA A 58 -8.97 -22.30 8.14
N GLY A 59 -8.58 -21.58 9.21
CA GLY A 59 -8.16 -20.18 9.15
C GLY A 59 -6.97 -19.92 8.23
N SER A 60 -7.11 -18.97 7.31
CA SER A 60 -6.04 -18.51 6.42
C SER A 60 -5.39 -17.22 6.94
N SER A 61 -4.06 -17.23 7.05
CA SER A 61 -3.23 -16.10 7.47
C SER A 61 -2.99 -15.13 6.30
N ALA A 62 -3.60 -13.95 6.32
CA ALA A 62 -3.41 -12.93 5.29
C ALA A 62 -1.96 -12.38 5.29
N SER A 63 -1.26 -12.52 4.17
CA SER A 63 0.03 -11.87 3.92
C SER A 63 -0.16 -10.37 3.69
N GLN A 64 0.45 -9.52 4.52
CA GLN A 64 0.43 -8.08 4.34
C GLN A 64 1.28 -7.66 3.14
N ALA A 65 0.83 -6.62 2.41
CA ALA A 65 1.48 -6.15 1.19
C ALA A 65 2.93 -5.66 1.40
N VAL A 66 3.71 -5.74 0.33
CA VAL A 66 5.06 -5.17 0.20
C VAL A 66 4.99 -3.64 0.17
N ILE A 67 5.96 -2.98 0.80
CA ILE A 67 6.17 -1.53 0.78
C ILE A 67 7.53 -1.29 0.14
N GLU A 68 7.54 -0.68 -1.04
CA GLU A 68 8.78 -0.40 -1.77
C GLU A 68 9.58 0.69 -1.06
N GLY A 69 10.89 0.50 -1.02
CA GLY A 69 11.85 1.34 -0.32
C GLY A 69 11.78 2.78 -0.78
N GLU A 70 11.81 3.02 -2.10
CA GLU A 70 11.79 4.34 -2.71
C GLU A 70 10.50 5.14 -2.42
N SER A 71 9.46 4.47 -1.91
CA SER A 71 8.21 5.10 -1.49
C SER A 71 8.21 5.55 -0.02
N LEU A 72 9.24 5.18 0.75
CA LEU A 72 9.38 5.50 2.17
C LEU A 72 10.02 6.88 2.39
N HIS A 73 9.66 7.50 3.51
CA HIS A 73 10.14 8.82 3.92
C HIS A 73 10.81 8.72 5.30
N PRO A 74 12.05 8.21 5.39
CA PRO A 74 12.71 8.06 6.68
C PRO A 74 13.21 9.40 7.24
N HIS A 75 13.41 9.42 8.54
CA HIS A 75 14.27 10.42 9.18
C HIS A 75 15.71 9.90 9.22
N VAL A 76 16.67 10.72 8.79
CA VAL A 76 18.11 10.41 8.88
C VAL A 76 18.83 11.40 9.79
N THR A 77 19.78 10.91 10.59
CA THR A 77 20.59 11.77 11.48
C THR A 77 21.63 12.60 10.71
N ALA A 78 22.10 12.08 9.58
CA ALA A 78 23.04 12.74 8.70
C ALA A 78 22.88 12.29 7.25
N GLY A 79 23.42 13.08 6.32
CA GLY A 79 23.34 12.80 4.90
C GLY A 79 21.95 13.03 4.33
N GLY A 80 21.58 12.27 3.30
CA GLY A 80 20.29 12.40 2.64
C GLY A 80 19.87 11.11 1.93
N THR A 81 18.56 10.98 1.72
CA THR A 81 17.97 9.83 1.03
C THR A 81 17.39 10.23 -0.32
N GLN A 82 17.49 9.35 -1.30
CA GLN A 82 16.89 9.51 -2.61
C GLN A 82 16.49 8.15 -3.19
N SER A 83 15.59 8.15 -4.17
CA SER A 83 15.36 6.98 -5.01
C SER A 83 16.55 6.77 -5.94
N GLN A 84 16.96 5.52 -6.14
CA GLN A 84 17.92 5.14 -7.17
C GLN A 84 17.29 4.10 -8.09
N LEU A 85 17.38 4.33 -9.41
CA LEU A 85 16.99 3.32 -10.39
C LEU A 85 18.08 2.24 -10.46
N MET A 86 17.67 0.98 -10.33
CA MET A 86 18.56 -0.17 -10.23
C MET A 86 18.66 -0.99 -11.51
N SER A 87 17.89 -0.67 -12.55
CA SER A 87 17.86 -1.39 -13.84
C SER A 87 19.20 -1.43 -14.59
N ALA A 88 20.17 -0.57 -14.23
CA ALA A 88 21.52 -0.60 -14.78
C ALA A 88 22.40 -1.73 -14.20
N PHE A 89 22.00 -2.34 -13.09
CA PHE A 89 22.72 -3.44 -12.44
C PHE A 89 22.06 -4.77 -12.80
N THR A 90 22.73 -5.56 -13.64
CA THR A 90 22.14 -6.79 -14.22
C THR A 90 22.47 -8.06 -13.44
N GLN A 91 23.21 -7.94 -12.33
CA GLN A 91 23.63 -9.07 -11.51
C GLN A 91 22.51 -9.61 -10.61
N ASP A 92 21.51 -8.79 -10.31
CA ASP A 92 20.36 -9.15 -9.50
C ASP A 92 19.15 -8.27 -9.87
N GLN A 93 18.01 -8.47 -9.22
CA GLN A 93 16.77 -7.72 -9.46
C GLN A 93 16.22 -7.10 -8.18
N TRP A 94 15.81 -5.85 -8.28
CA TRP A 94 15.14 -5.08 -7.23
C TRP A 94 13.65 -5.02 -7.50
N SER A 95 12.85 -5.01 -6.44
CA SER A 95 11.42 -4.77 -6.55
C SER A 95 11.18 -3.39 -7.15
N GLY A 96 10.32 -3.30 -8.17
CA GLY A 96 10.04 -2.04 -8.84
C GLY A 96 11.24 -1.39 -9.56
N ASP A 97 12.33 -2.13 -9.79
CA ASP A 97 13.59 -1.64 -10.39
C ASP A 97 14.21 -0.43 -9.65
N SER A 98 13.89 -0.24 -8.36
CA SER A 98 14.37 0.91 -7.58
C SER A 98 14.71 0.54 -6.14
N GLN A 99 15.36 1.46 -5.43
CA GLN A 99 15.60 1.36 -4.00
C GLN A 99 15.56 2.73 -3.34
N LEU A 100 15.34 2.74 -2.03
CA LEU A 100 15.72 3.86 -1.17
C LEU A 100 17.23 3.83 -0.94
N TRP A 101 17.91 4.87 -1.37
CA TRP A 101 19.35 4.99 -1.26
C TRP A 101 19.73 6.09 -0.27
N TRP A 102 20.50 5.74 0.75
CA TRP A 102 21.00 6.66 1.78
C TRP A 102 22.49 6.93 1.59
N LEU A 103 22.84 8.22 1.50
CA LEU A 103 24.18 8.71 1.21
C LEU A 103 24.66 9.65 2.32
N GLY A 104 25.98 9.70 2.51
CA GLY A 104 26.62 10.67 3.39
C GLY A 104 26.55 10.32 4.88
N ALA A 105 26.15 9.09 5.20
CA ALA A 105 26.17 8.55 6.55
C ALA A 105 27.58 8.17 7.02
N ARG A 106 27.74 7.96 8.33
CA ARG A 106 28.97 7.52 9.00
C ARG A 106 28.61 6.58 10.16
N PRO A 107 29.59 5.85 10.73
CA PRO A 107 29.34 5.05 11.91
C PRO A 107 28.71 5.86 13.06
N GLY A 108 27.59 5.36 13.60
CA GLY A 108 26.75 6.02 14.59
C GLY A 108 25.52 6.73 14.01
N ASP A 109 25.45 6.96 12.69
CA ASP A 109 24.28 7.55 12.07
C ASP A 109 23.14 6.55 11.93
N ARG A 110 21.90 7.06 11.98
CA ARG A 110 20.66 6.25 11.88
C ARG A 110 19.73 6.75 10.79
N LEU A 111 19.11 5.79 10.11
CA LEU A 111 17.91 5.96 9.29
C LEU A 111 16.74 5.32 10.04
N THR A 112 15.67 6.07 10.29
CA THR A 112 14.50 5.62 11.07
C THR A 112 13.22 5.75 10.25
N LEU A 113 12.48 4.66 10.17
CA LEU A 113 11.14 4.59 9.61
C LEU A 113 10.11 4.56 10.73
N GLU A 114 9.09 5.40 10.63
CA GLU A 114 7.90 5.30 11.47
C GLU A 114 6.91 4.33 10.81
N LEU A 115 6.52 3.30 11.56
CA LEU A 115 5.64 2.24 11.11
C LEU A 115 4.32 2.32 11.88
N ASP A 116 3.22 2.46 11.16
CA ASP A 116 1.88 2.26 11.71
C ASP A 116 1.47 0.80 11.53
N VAL A 117 1.37 0.06 12.64
CA VAL A 117 1.03 -1.36 12.64
C VAL A 117 -0.41 -1.55 13.09
N PHE A 118 -1.23 -2.13 12.20
CA PHE A 118 -2.68 -2.25 12.39
C PHE A 118 -3.14 -3.63 12.87
N GLN A 119 -2.24 -4.61 12.91
CA GLN A 119 -2.48 -5.96 13.43
C GLN A 119 -1.18 -6.54 13.99
N ALA A 120 -1.27 -7.57 14.82
CA ALA A 120 -0.08 -8.23 15.35
C ALA A 120 0.81 -8.82 14.24
N ILE A 121 2.11 -8.50 14.29
CA ILE A 121 3.13 -8.96 13.34
C ILE A 121 4.05 -9.97 14.02
N GLU A 122 4.31 -11.09 13.36
CA GLU A 122 5.31 -12.07 13.78
C GLU A 122 6.70 -11.76 13.20
N SER A 123 6.78 -11.38 11.93
CA SER A 123 8.07 -11.02 11.32
C SER A 123 8.00 -9.83 10.38
N ILE A 124 9.12 -9.12 10.31
CA ILE A 124 9.41 -8.11 9.30
C ILE A 124 10.33 -8.76 8.29
N GLU A 125 9.91 -8.79 7.03
CA GLU A 125 10.73 -9.23 5.91
C GLU A 125 11.22 -8.02 5.14
N LEU A 126 12.48 -8.01 4.74
CA LEU A 126 13.05 -6.91 3.96
C LEU A 126 14.16 -7.38 3.03
N SER A 127 14.44 -6.60 2.00
CA SER A 127 15.57 -6.81 1.08
C SER A 127 16.46 -5.57 1.10
N LEU A 128 17.76 -5.76 1.26
CA LEU A 128 18.76 -4.68 1.27
C LEU A 128 19.71 -4.84 0.09
N THR A 129 20.31 -3.76 -0.36
CA THR A 129 21.36 -3.80 -1.37
C THR A 129 22.72 -4.04 -0.71
N ARG A 130 23.52 -4.87 -1.37
CA ARG A 130 24.94 -5.08 -1.07
C ARG A 130 25.78 -4.55 -2.21
N ALA A 131 26.86 -3.85 -1.89
CA ALA A 131 27.87 -3.41 -2.86
C ALA A 131 29.19 -3.02 -2.18
N ARG A 132 30.19 -2.66 -2.99
CA ARG A 132 31.58 -2.48 -2.53
C ARG A 132 31.78 -1.32 -1.56
N ASP A 133 30.80 -0.43 -1.49
CA ASP A 133 30.81 0.83 -0.76
C ASP A 133 29.70 0.91 0.30
N TYR A 134 29.04 -0.22 0.58
CA TYR A 134 27.95 -0.31 1.53
C TYR A 134 28.43 -0.65 2.95
N ALA A 135 27.64 -0.21 3.92
CA ALA A 135 27.97 -0.27 5.34
C ALA A 135 27.73 -1.64 5.99
N ILE A 136 28.24 -1.79 7.22
CA ILE A 136 27.72 -2.76 8.18
C ILE A 136 26.60 -2.06 8.97
N VAL A 137 25.43 -2.69 9.06
CA VAL A 137 24.23 -2.07 9.62
C VAL A 137 23.63 -2.90 10.75
N GLN A 138 23.33 -2.27 11.88
CA GLN A 138 22.50 -2.84 12.93
C GLN A 138 21.04 -2.47 12.67
N ILE A 139 20.17 -3.47 12.56
CA ILE A 139 18.73 -3.27 12.46
C ILE A 139 18.15 -3.26 13.88
N GLU A 140 17.29 -2.30 14.19
CA GLU A 140 16.65 -2.17 15.49
C GLU A 140 15.15 -1.93 15.33
N LEU A 141 14.38 -2.41 16.30
CA LEU A 141 12.95 -2.20 16.41
C LEU A 141 12.64 -1.63 17.78
N ASP A 142 12.06 -0.42 17.81
CA ASP A 142 11.83 0.36 19.04
C ASP A 142 13.08 0.46 19.93
N GLY A 143 14.24 0.63 19.30
CA GLY A 143 15.55 0.72 19.98
C GLY A 143 16.13 -0.63 20.43
N HIS A 144 15.50 -1.76 20.11
CA HIS A 144 16.01 -3.09 20.42
C HIS A 144 16.62 -3.76 19.18
N PRO A 145 17.87 -4.25 19.24
CA PRO A 145 18.50 -4.94 18.12
C PRO A 145 17.71 -6.16 17.62
N LEU A 146 17.50 -6.24 16.31
CA LEU A 146 16.96 -7.40 15.61
C LEU A 146 18.09 -8.25 15.03
N GLY A 147 18.74 -9.02 15.90
CA GLY A 147 19.89 -9.85 15.54
C GLY A 147 21.22 -9.09 15.50
N ALA A 148 22.25 -9.73 14.96
CA ALA A 148 23.58 -9.16 14.82
C ALA A 148 23.65 -8.15 13.64
N PRO A 149 24.62 -7.22 13.64
CA PRO A 149 24.82 -6.34 12.50
C PRO A 149 25.10 -7.12 11.20
N ILE A 150 24.56 -6.61 10.10
CA ILE A 150 24.65 -7.23 8.77
C ILE A 150 25.69 -6.47 7.96
N ASP A 151 26.67 -7.20 7.44
CA ASP A 151 27.65 -6.66 6.51
C ASP A 151 27.08 -6.64 5.09
N LEU A 152 26.82 -5.43 4.56
CA LEU A 152 26.30 -5.21 3.22
C LEU A 152 27.41 -5.03 2.16
N TYR A 153 28.67 -5.33 2.51
CA TYR A 153 29.74 -5.33 1.52
C TYR A 153 29.59 -6.49 0.51
N ASP A 154 29.66 -6.17 -0.77
CA ASP A 154 29.85 -7.15 -1.84
C ASP A 154 30.68 -6.56 -2.97
N THR A 155 31.40 -7.40 -3.73
CA THR A 155 32.14 -6.94 -4.91
C THR A 155 31.24 -6.64 -6.10
N GLN A 156 30.02 -7.18 -6.11
CA GLN A 156 28.97 -6.91 -7.08
C GLN A 156 27.86 -6.06 -6.46
N VAL A 157 26.97 -5.52 -7.29
CA VAL A 157 25.74 -4.87 -6.81
C VAL A 157 24.65 -5.93 -6.87
N VAL A 158 24.23 -6.41 -5.70
CA VAL A 158 23.26 -7.51 -5.54
C VAL A 158 22.36 -7.23 -4.34
N THR A 159 21.26 -7.94 -4.19
CA THR A 159 20.42 -7.87 -2.99
C THR A 159 20.93 -8.83 -1.90
N THR A 160 20.41 -8.68 -0.69
CA THR A 160 20.58 -9.69 0.37
C THR A 160 19.71 -10.92 0.17
N GLY A 161 18.84 -10.93 -0.85
CA GLY A 161 17.60 -11.69 -0.80
C GLY A 161 16.70 -11.22 0.37
N VAL A 162 15.64 -12.00 0.64
CA VAL A 162 14.70 -11.68 1.71
C VAL A 162 15.27 -12.04 3.08
N LEU A 163 15.56 -11.03 3.89
CA LEU A 163 15.88 -11.17 5.29
C LEU A 163 14.58 -11.24 6.10
N SER A 164 14.40 -12.32 6.87
CA SER A 164 13.25 -12.47 7.77
C SER A 164 13.65 -12.19 9.21
N LEU A 165 13.19 -11.06 9.73
CA LEU A 165 13.46 -10.61 11.09
C LEU A 165 12.29 -11.00 11.98
N THR A 166 12.48 -12.01 12.82
CA THR A 166 11.46 -12.38 13.80
C THR A 166 11.33 -11.27 14.83
N THR A 167 10.10 -10.81 15.04
CA THR A 167 9.79 -9.80 16.04
C THR A 167 9.10 -10.48 17.23
N PRO A 168 9.40 -10.08 18.48
CA PRO A 168 8.57 -10.48 19.60
C PRO A 168 7.20 -9.78 19.46
N GLN A 169 6.25 -10.43 18.77
CA GLN A 169 4.85 -10.02 18.56
C GLN A 169 4.66 -8.50 18.56
N LEU A 170 5.03 -7.86 17.43
CA LEU A 170 4.84 -6.43 17.29
C LEU A 170 3.36 -6.11 17.52
N LYS A 171 3.08 -5.21 18.47
CA LYS A 171 1.71 -4.85 18.83
C LYS A 171 1.12 -3.90 17.79
N VAL A 172 -0.19 -3.73 17.87
CA VAL A 172 -0.86 -2.65 17.14
C VAL A 172 -0.39 -1.31 17.71
N GLY A 173 -0.03 -0.38 16.83
CA GLY A 173 0.40 0.96 17.21
C GLY A 173 1.56 1.48 16.36
N LYS A 174 2.16 2.56 16.85
CA LYS A 174 3.33 3.19 16.23
C LYS A 174 4.60 2.51 16.68
N HIS A 175 5.43 2.15 15.72
CA HIS A 175 6.73 1.51 15.94
C HIS A 175 7.82 2.22 15.14
N LYS A 176 9.07 2.03 15.55
CA LYS A 176 10.24 2.57 14.84
C LYS A 176 11.16 1.44 14.39
N LEU A 177 11.31 1.29 13.08
CA LEU A 177 12.34 0.44 12.50
C LEU A 177 13.54 1.31 12.14
N ALA A 178 14.68 1.04 12.74
CA ALA A 178 15.89 1.82 12.55
C ALA A 178 17.04 0.98 11.99
N PHE A 179 17.87 1.63 11.18
CA PHE A 179 19.08 1.08 10.58
C PHE A 179 20.24 1.98 11.02
N GLU A 180 21.07 1.49 11.94
CA GLU A 180 22.28 2.18 12.39
C GLU A 180 23.48 1.72 11.57
N ILE A 181 24.23 2.67 11.01
CA ILE A 181 25.54 2.38 10.45
C ILE A 181 26.49 2.10 11.61
N VAL A 182 26.95 0.86 11.78
CA VAL A 182 27.89 0.50 12.86
C VAL A 182 29.33 0.37 12.38
N GLY A 183 29.54 0.35 11.06
CA GLY A 183 30.87 0.26 10.48
C GLY A 183 30.85 0.00 8.99
N ALA A 184 31.94 -0.54 8.48
CA ALA A 184 32.07 -1.03 7.11
C ALA A 184 33.05 -2.21 7.11
N ASN A 185 32.90 -3.11 6.13
CA ASN A 185 33.87 -4.18 5.91
C ASN A 185 35.28 -3.58 5.71
N ARG A 186 36.33 -4.32 6.12
CA ARG A 186 37.72 -3.88 5.96
C ARG A 186 38.12 -3.66 4.50
N GLN A 187 37.48 -4.36 3.57
CA GLN A 187 37.70 -4.29 2.12
C GLN A 187 36.79 -3.28 1.42
N ALA A 188 35.81 -2.70 2.12
CA ALA A 188 34.87 -1.76 1.55
C ALA A 188 35.53 -0.40 1.24
N VAL A 189 35.05 0.23 0.18
CA VAL A 189 35.19 1.67 0.02
C VAL A 189 34.32 2.33 1.10
N LYS A 190 34.90 3.16 1.97
CA LYS A 190 34.22 3.67 3.17
C LYS A 190 33.28 4.85 2.89
N SER A 191 32.31 4.63 2.01
CA SER A 191 31.23 5.57 1.71
C SER A 191 30.01 5.37 2.62
N TYR A 192 29.95 4.22 3.32
CA TYR A 192 28.88 3.85 4.26
C TYR A 192 27.48 3.93 3.64
N LEU A 193 27.35 3.53 2.38
CA LEU A 193 26.07 3.56 1.68
C LEU A 193 25.12 2.52 2.29
N PHE A 194 23.83 2.82 2.18
CA PHE A 194 22.77 1.91 2.55
C PHE A 194 21.67 1.97 1.49
N GLY A 195 21.08 0.81 1.23
CA GLY A 195 20.06 0.63 0.21
C GLY A 195 18.99 -0.32 0.72
N LEU A 196 17.75 0.13 0.71
CA LEU A 196 16.58 -0.64 1.09
C LEU A 196 15.70 -0.81 -0.15
N ASP A 197 15.51 -2.06 -0.56
CA ASP A 197 14.67 -2.45 -1.70
C ASP A 197 13.19 -2.46 -1.28
N PHE A 198 12.81 -3.30 -0.32
CA PHE A 198 11.44 -3.32 0.20
C PHE A 198 11.33 -3.75 1.66
N ILE A 199 10.17 -3.51 2.26
CA ILE A 199 9.73 -4.07 3.55
C ILE A 199 8.37 -4.75 3.39
N ARG A 200 8.18 -5.89 4.05
CA ARG A 200 6.92 -6.62 4.15
C ARG A 200 6.68 -7.07 5.60
N PHE A 201 5.42 -7.11 6.02
CA PHE A 201 5.04 -7.63 7.34
C PHE A 201 4.38 -9.00 7.20
N ARG A 202 4.62 -9.89 8.16
CA ARG A 202 3.94 -11.19 8.26
C ARG A 202 3.17 -11.26 9.57
N GLY A 203 1.86 -11.47 9.48
CA GLY A 203 0.99 -11.60 10.65
C GLY A 203 1.11 -12.97 11.34
N ALA A 204 0.55 -13.07 12.54
CA ALA A 204 0.51 -14.32 13.29
C ALA A 204 -0.42 -15.37 12.67
N ARG A 205 0.03 -16.62 12.52
CA ARG A 205 -0.87 -17.73 12.17
C ARG A 205 -1.72 -18.11 13.40
N SER A 206 -3.00 -18.45 13.20
CA SER A 206 -3.79 -19.08 14.27
C SER A 206 -3.17 -20.45 14.62
N ARG A 207 -2.67 -20.60 15.85
CA ARG A 207 -2.21 -21.90 16.36
C ARG A 207 -3.41 -22.68 16.88
N ASP A 208 -4.01 -23.49 16.00
CA ASP A 208 -4.89 -24.58 16.41
C ASP A 208 -4.20 -25.92 16.11
N GLY A 209 -4.01 -26.76 17.14
CA GLY A 209 -3.53 -28.15 17.04
C GLY A 209 -2.09 -28.39 17.53
N ALA A 210 -1.96 -28.98 18.72
CA ALA A 210 -0.72 -29.19 19.47
C ALA A 210 0.17 -30.38 19.00
N SER A 211 1.48 -30.31 19.27
CA SER A 211 2.19 -31.27 20.16
C SER A 211 3.65 -30.84 20.36
N GLY A 212 4.20 -31.13 21.54
CA GLY A 212 5.35 -30.42 22.10
C GLY A 212 6.73 -30.86 21.65
N ALA A 213 7.71 -29.99 21.93
CA ALA A 213 9.11 -30.35 22.17
C ALA A 213 9.78 -29.24 23.00
N GLN A 214 10.83 -29.64 23.70
CA GLN A 214 11.38 -29.05 24.90
C GLN A 214 12.21 -27.77 24.71
N ALA A 215 12.47 -27.13 25.86
CA ALA A 215 13.39 -26.04 26.07
C ALA A 215 14.84 -26.37 25.66
N GLY A 216 15.49 -25.35 25.08
CA GLY A 216 16.94 -25.21 24.99
C GLY A 216 17.51 -25.44 23.60
N ASP A 217 17.77 -24.37 22.84
CA ASP A 217 19.05 -24.25 22.14
C ASP A 217 19.36 -22.81 21.71
N LYS A 218 20.66 -22.54 21.56
CA LYS A 218 21.26 -21.26 21.21
C LYS A 218 20.76 -20.69 19.88
N LEU A 219 20.69 -19.36 19.83
CA LEU A 219 20.57 -18.57 18.61
C LEU A 219 21.79 -18.86 17.69
N VAL A 220 21.58 -19.66 16.66
CA VAL A 220 22.55 -19.86 15.56
C VAL A 220 21.83 -19.49 14.28
N ALA A 221 22.32 -18.45 13.60
CA ALA A 221 21.93 -18.16 12.23
C ALA A 221 22.64 -19.19 11.32
N THR A 222 21.90 -20.18 10.83
CA THR A 222 22.37 -21.05 9.76
C THR A 222 21.91 -20.49 8.42
N VAL A 223 22.87 -20.02 7.63
CA VAL A 223 22.71 -19.81 6.19
C VAL A 223 22.94 -21.16 5.51
N ASP A 224 21.88 -21.80 5.03
CA ASP A 224 22.01 -23.00 4.20
C ASP A 224 21.97 -22.57 2.74
N SER A 225 23.14 -22.60 2.09
CA SER A 225 23.33 -22.30 0.68
C SER A 225 22.96 -23.53 -0.15
N ALA A 226 21.70 -23.61 -0.57
CA ALA A 226 21.29 -24.50 -1.65
C ALA A 226 20.73 -23.66 -2.80
N GLU A 227 21.46 -23.62 -3.91
CA GLU A 227 21.02 -23.04 -5.19
C GLU A 227 19.76 -23.76 -5.67
N ALA A 228 18.60 -23.16 -5.40
CA ALA A 228 17.34 -23.55 -6.02
C ALA A 228 17.21 -22.82 -7.36
N SER A 229 17.15 -23.59 -8.46
CA SER A 229 16.75 -23.04 -9.76
C SER A 229 15.41 -22.30 -9.63
N PRO A 230 15.19 -21.18 -10.34
CA PRO A 230 13.98 -20.38 -10.17
C PRO A 230 12.76 -21.21 -10.58
N GLN A 231 12.06 -21.74 -9.58
CA GLN A 231 10.70 -22.20 -9.74
C GLN A 231 9.87 -20.98 -10.15
N PRO A 232 8.91 -21.10 -11.08
CA PRO A 232 7.99 -20.01 -11.35
C PRO A 232 7.36 -19.59 -10.02
N VAL A 233 7.55 -18.31 -9.68
CA VAL A 233 6.99 -17.74 -8.45
C VAL A 233 5.50 -18.04 -8.50
N ALA A 234 4.98 -18.79 -7.53
CA ALA A 234 3.56 -19.00 -7.43
C ALA A 234 2.88 -17.62 -7.43
N ALA A 235 1.86 -17.43 -8.27
CA ALA A 235 1.11 -16.18 -8.27
C ALA A 235 0.68 -15.89 -6.83
N ASP A 236 0.81 -14.64 -6.40
CA ASP A 236 0.35 -14.24 -5.07
C ASP A 236 -1.08 -14.76 -4.88
N GLU A 237 -1.30 -15.59 -3.86
CA GLU A 237 -2.65 -15.89 -3.43
C GLU A 237 -3.20 -14.61 -2.81
N TYR A 238 -4.17 -14.00 -3.48
CA TYR A 238 -4.91 -12.87 -2.97
C TYR A 238 -6.10 -13.43 -2.17
N PRO A 239 -5.98 -13.61 -0.84
CA PRO A 239 -7.14 -14.00 -0.04
C PRO A 239 -8.25 -13.01 -0.33
N TYR A 240 -9.47 -13.52 -0.53
CA TYR A 240 -10.67 -12.75 -0.85
C TYR A 240 -10.76 -12.20 -2.29
N GLN A 241 -9.88 -12.64 -3.21
CA GLN A 241 -10.05 -12.33 -4.62
C GLN A 241 -11.37 -12.89 -5.15
N GLY A 242 -12.13 -12.04 -5.85
CA GLY A 242 -13.40 -12.42 -6.45
C GLY A 242 -14.59 -12.49 -5.49
N LEU A 243 -14.43 -12.09 -4.23
CA LEU A 243 -15.59 -11.88 -3.37
C LEU A 243 -16.47 -10.76 -3.92
N ASP A 244 -17.79 -10.93 -3.81
CA ASP A 244 -18.69 -9.80 -3.99
C ASP A 244 -18.48 -8.74 -2.89
N ALA A 245 -19.05 -7.55 -3.07
CA ALA A 245 -18.81 -6.45 -2.15
C ALA A 245 -19.27 -6.73 -0.71
N ALA A 246 -20.37 -7.47 -0.52
CA ALA A 246 -20.90 -7.78 0.80
C ALA A 246 -20.00 -8.79 1.52
N ALA A 247 -19.57 -9.84 0.82
CA ALA A 247 -18.62 -10.82 1.34
C ALA A 247 -17.25 -10.19 1.63
N ALA A 248 -16.79 -9.27 0.76
CA ALA A 248 -15.56 -8.52 0.98
C ALA A 248 -15.64 -7.64 2.22
N ALA A 249 -16.73 -6.89 2.41
CA ALA A 249 -16.96 -6.09 3.61
C ALA A 249 -17.02 -6.96 4.88
N ALA A 250 -17.69 -8.11 4.82
CA ALA A 250 -17.77 -9.06 5.94
C ALA A 250 -16.40 -9.68 6.29
N ALA A 251 -15.50 -9.81 5.32
CA ALA A 251 -14.14 -10.29 5.53
C ALA A 251 -13.20 -9.24 6.14
N MET A 252 -13.59 -7.96 6.18
CA MET A 252 -12.77 -6.89 6.75
C MET A 252 -12.70 -6.97 8.28
N ARG A 253 -11.54 -6.65 8.82
CA ARG A 253 -11.34 -6.43 10.27
C ARG A 253 -11.15 -4.95 10.52
N VAL A 254 -11.98 -4.40 11.41
CA VAL A 254 -11.91 -3.01 11.85
C VAL A 254 -11.73 -2.93 13.37
N PRO A 255 -11.21 -1.81 13.91
CA PRO A 255 -11.09 -1.63 15.35
C PRO A 255 -12.43 -1.76 16.07
N GLU A 256 -12.40 -2.06 17.37
CA GLU A 256 -13.61 -2.12 18.19
C GLU A 256 -14.36 -0.78 18.16
N GLY A 257 -15.69 -0.85 18.02
CA GLY A 257 -16.55 0.32 17.87
C GLY A 257 -16.68 0.85 16.44
N PHE A 258 -16.02 0.23 15.46
CA PHE A 258 -16.18 0.57 14.04
C PHE A 258 -17.02 -0.47 13.29
N GLN A 259 -17.73 0.00 12.26
CA GLN A 259 -18.46 -0.85 11.32
C GLN A 259 -18.02 -0.55 9.88
N VAL A 260 -18.04 -1.59 9.04
CA VAL A 260 -17.90 -1.47 7.58
C VAL A 260 -19.25 -1.71 6.94
N SER A 261 -19.64 -0.81 6.04
CA SER A 261 -20.82 -0.95 5.19
C SER A 261 -20.43 -0.76 3.72
N VAL A 262 -21.10 -1.49 2.83
CA VAL A 262 -20.96 -1.33 1.38
C VAL A 262 -21.87 -0.19 0.94
N CYS A 263 -21.29 0.95 0.57
CA CYS A 263 -22.06 2.12 0.14
C CYS A 263 -22.26 2.16 -1.39
N ALA A 264 -21.33 1.56 -2.15
CA ALA A 264 -21.41 1.36 -3.60
C ALA A 264 -20.55 0.16 -4.02
N ALA A 265 -21.00 -0.57 -5.04
CA ALA A 265 -20.32 -1.71 -5.62
C ALA A 265 -20.58 -1.78 -7.14
N GLU A 266 -19.97 -2.74 -7.83
CA GLU A 266 -20.36 -3.04 -9.20
C GLU A 266 -21.86 -3.45 -9.24
N PRO A 267 -22.65 -2.98 -10.22
CA PRO A 267 -22.24 -2.26 -11.44
C PRO A 267 -22.15 -0.73 -11.32
N ASP A 268 -22.51 -0.15 -10.17
CA ASP A 268 -22.67 1.30 -10.00
C ASP A 268 -21.33 2.05 -10.03
N VAL A 269 -20.27 1.41 -9.53
CA VAL A 269 -18.89 1.90 -9.60
C VAL A 269 -17.97 0.77 -10.03
N LYS A 270 -16.99 1.05 -10.90
CA LYS A 270 -16.00 0.09 -11.42
C LYS A 270 -14.63 0.71 -11.50
N GLN A 271 -13.60 -0.03 -11.11
CA GLN A 271 -12.22 0.46 -11.09
C GLN A 271 -12.03 1.85 -10.42
N PRO A 272 -12.59 2.09 -9.22
CA PRO A 272 -12.37 3.36 -8.53
C PRO A 272 -10.88 3.50 -8.17
N ILE A 273 -10.27 4.65 -8.52
CA ILE A 273 -8.86 4.93 -8.27
C ILE A 273 -8.62 6.07 -7.29
N ALA A 274 -9.58 7.01 -7.22
CA ALA A 274 -9.54 8.17 -6.35
C ALA A 274 -10.95 8.52 -5.88
N MET A 275 -11.06 9.16 -4.71
CA MET A 275 -12.31 9.68 -4.18
C MET A 275 -12.10 10.97 -3.41
N ALA A 276 -13.11 11.83 -3.38
CA ALA A 276 -13.16 13.03 -2.55
C ALA A 276 -14.56 13.23 -1.96
N LEU A 277 -14.64 14.00 -0.87
CA LEU A 277 -15.89 14.46 -0.28
C LEU A 277 -16.05 15.95 -0.54
N ASP A 278 -17.26 16.37 -0.92
CA ASP A 278 -17.62 17.78 -1.02
C ASP A 278 -18.28 18.30 0.26
N GLU A 279 -18.56 19.60 0.31
CA GLU A 279 -19.18 20.27 1.45
C GLU A 279 -20.63 19.85 1.73
N ARG A 280 -21.28 19.15 0.79
CA ARG A 280 -22.63 18.59 0.93
C ARG A 280 -22.60 17.16 1.48
N GLY A 281 -21.42 16.59 1.71
CA GLY A 281 -21.25 15.22 2.18
C GLY A 281 -21.36 14.17 1.06
N ARG A 282 -21.34 14.60 -0.21
CA ARG A 282 -21.40 13.69 -1.35
C ARG A 282 -20.03 13.09 -1.63
N THR A 283 -20.03 11.87 -2.15
CA THR A 283 -18.81 11.15 -2.50
C THR A 283 -18.57 11.22 -4.00
N TRP A 284 -17.43 11.80 -4.37
CA TRP A 284 -16.97 11.90 -5.75
C TRP A 284 -15.94 10.83 -6.02
N ILE A 285 -16.05 10.12 -7.14
CA ILE A 285 -15.19 8.96 -7.45
C ILE A 285 -14.65 9.08 -8.87
N ALA A 286 -13.34 8.88 -9.03
CA ALA A 286 -12.75 8.67 -10.34
C ALA A 286 -12.66 7.18 -10.63
N GLU A 287 -13.25 6.76 -11.75
CA GLU A 287 -13.08 5.43 -12.30
C GLU A 287 -12.00 5.47 -13.39
N ALA A 288 -11.00 4.60 -13.25
CA ALA A 288 -9.82 4.56 -14.12
C ALA A 288 -9.79 3.26 -14.94
N TYR A 289 -10.56 3.23 -16.02
CA TYR A 289 -10.59 2.16 -17.01
C TYR A 289 -9.30 2.08 -17.83
N GLU A 290 -8.60 3.20 -18.02
CA GLU A 290 -7.34 3.27 -18.76
C GLU A 290 -6.12 3.06 -17.86
N TYR A 291 -6.26 2.91 -16.54
CA TYR A 291 -5.10 2.55 -15.74
C TYR A 291 -4.66 1.09 -15.97
N PRO A 292 -3.35 0.79 -16.14
CA PRO A 292 -2.20 1.71 -16.10
C PRO A 292 -1.76 2.27 -17.47
N GLN A 293 -2.46 1.94 -18.55
CA GLN A 293 -2.10 2.29 -19.93
C GLN A 293 -3.05 3.30 -20.57
N ARG A 294 -2.56 4.52 -20.78
CA ARG A 294 -3.29 5.59 -21.47
C ARG A 294 -3.88 5.10 -22.80
N ALA A 295 -5.15 5.36 -23.04
CA ALA A 295 -5.77 5.10 -24.34
C ALA A 295 -5.14 6.00 -25.42
N ALA A 296 -5.12 5.52 -26.67
CA ALA A 296 -4.61 6.29 -27.79
C ALA A 296 -5.51 7.52 -28.08
N GLY A 297 -4.90 8.69 -28.20
CA GLY A 297 -5.61 9.95 -28.44
C GLY A 297 -6.67 10.25 -27.37
N ASP A 298 -7.85 10.65 -27.82
CA ASP A 298 -8.98 11.06 -26.96
C ASP A 298 -10.00 9.93 -26.75
N GLN A 299 -9.56 8.66 -26.85
CA GLN A 299 -10.43 7.48 -26.70
C GLN A 299 -10.49 6.97 -25.25
N GLY A 300 -10.22 7.84 -24.28
CA GLY A 300 -10.34 7.50 -22.86
C GLY A 300 -11.79 7.27 -22.46
N ARG A 301 -12.01 6.42 -21.46
CA ARG A 301 -13.31 6.02 -20.90
C ARG A 301 -13.39 6.29 -19.39
N ASP A 302 -12.31 6.79 -18.79
CA ASP A 302 -12.31 7.24 -17.41
C ASP A 302 -13.40 8.29 -17.18
N ARG A 303 -13.97 8.26 -15.98
CA ARG A 303 -15.11 9.10 -15.62
C ARG A 303 -15.07 9.50 -14.16
N ILE A 304 -15.79 10.56 -13.84
CA ILE A 304 -15.99 11.07 -12.49
C ILE A 304 -17.47 10.89 -12.15
N LEU A 305 -17.73 10.15 -11.09
CA LEU A 305 -19.06 9.92 -10.55
C LEU A 305 -19.31 10.79 -9.32
N VAL A 306 -20.58 11.10 -9.07
CA VAL A 306 -21.07 11.71 -7.84
C VAL A 306 -22.09 10.78 -7.21
N PHE A 307 -21.87 10.42 -5.96
CA PHE A 307 -22.78 9.64 -5.14
C PHE A 307 -23.31 10.47 -3.97
N GLU A 308 -24.59 10.37 -3.70
CA GLU A 308 -25.26 11.07 -2.61
C GLU A 308 -26.17 10.08 -1.87
N ASP A 309 -26.18 10.19 -0.54
CA ASP A 309 -27.14 9.54 0.34
C ASP A 309 -28.03 10.67 0.88
N THR A 310 -29.24 10.77 0.34
CA THR A 310 -30.20 11.81 0.72
C THR A 310 -31.01 11.43 1.96
N THR A 311 -30.92 10.17 2.41
CA THR A 311 -31.69 9.64 3.53
C THR A 311 -30.89 9.53 4.83
N GLY A 312 -29.57 9.52 4.74
CA GLY A 312 -28.66 9.37 5.88
C GLY A 312 -28.64 7.95 6.44
N ASP A 313 -29.06 6.94 5.67
CA ASP A 313 -29.05 5.53 6.09
C ASP A 313 -27.73 4.81 5.77
N GLY A 314 -26.80 5.55 5.15
CA GLY A 314 -25.47 5.11 4.78
C GLY A 314 -25.37 4.33 3.48
N HIS A 315 -26.43 4.30 2.68
CA HIS A 315 -26.44 3.79 1.31
C HIS A 315 -26.68 4.93 0.33
N PHE A 316 -25.92 4.97 -0.76
CA PHE A 316 -26.15 5.98 -1.78
C PHE A 316 -27.43 5.66 -2.55
N ASP A 317 -28.34 6.64 -2.61
CA ASP A 317 -29.60 6.55 -3.33
C ASP A 317 -29.55 7.29 -4.69
N SER A 318 -28.47 8.03 -4.93
CA SER A 318 -28.26 8.83 -6.12
C SER A 318 -26.86 8.63 -6.69
N ARG A 319 -26.79 8.50 -8.02
CA ARG A 319 -25.56 8.37 -8.81
C ARG A 319 -25.64 9.25 -10.05
N LYS A 320 -24.68 10.14 -10.22
CA LYS A 320 -24.51 10.96 -11.43
C LYS A 320 -23.14 10.74 -12.06
N VAL A 321 -23.04 10.96 -13.38
CA VAL A 321 -21.77 11.09 -14.08
C VAL A 321 -21.53 12.59 -14.25
N PHE A 322 -20.49 13.11 -13.61
CA PHE A 322 -20.09 14.51 -13.72
C PHE A 322 -19.33 14.79 -15.02
N ALA A 323 -18.34 13.94 -15.30
CA ALA A 323 -17.50 14.02 -16.49
C ALA A 323 -17.14 12.60 -16.95
N GLU A 324 -17.02 12.40 -18.27
CA GLU A 324 -16.61 11.15 -18.89
C GLU A 324 -15.74 11.42 -20.12
N GLY A 325 -15.13 10.38 -20.68
CA GLY A 325 -14.19 10.53 -21.78
C GLY A 325 -12.80 11.00 -21.34
N LEU A 326 -12.50 10.90 -20.04
CA LEU A 326 -11.19 11.23 -19.49
C LEU A 326 -10.21 10.08 -19.77
N ASN A 327 -8.92 10.32 -19.58
CA ASN A 327 -7.89 9.35 -19.93
C ASN A 327 -6.75 9.34 -18.90
N LEU A 328 -6.48 8.15 -18.36
CA LEU A 328 -5.47 7.87 -17.34
C LEU A 328 -5.61 8.73 -16.08
N VAL A 329 -6.83 8.87 -15.57
CA VAL A 329 -7.12 9.54 -14.30
C VAL A 329 -6.43 8.80 -13.16
N SER A 330 -5.78 9.55 -12.28
CA SER A 330 -5.01 9.03 -11.14
C SER A 330 -5.33 9.73 -9.82
N GLY A 331 -6.11 10.81 -9.85
CA GLY A 331 -6.50 11.58 -8.67
C GLY A 331 -7.60 12.60 -8.97
N LEU A 332 -8.37 12.98 -7.94
CA LEU A 332 -9.35 14.07 -8.01
C LEU A 332 -9.42 14.84 -6.68
N GLU A 333 -9.81 16.11 -6.71
CA GLU A 333 -10.30 16.88 -5.55
C GLU A 333 -11.42 17.82 -6.00
N VAL A 334 -12.45 18.00 -5.17
CA VAL A 334 -13.60 18.88 -5.46
C VAL A 334 -13.42 20.21 -4.73
N GLY A 335 -13.65 21.32 -5.43
CA GLY A 335 -13.63 22.64 -4.83
C GLY A 335 -13.35 23.75 -5.83
N PHE A 336 -13.51 25.00 -5.38
CA PHE A 336 -13.31 26.19 -6.20
C PHE A 336 -14.19 26.23 -7.47
N GLY A 337 -15.42 25.73 -7.37
CA GLY A 337 -16.40 25.75 -8.47
C GLY A 337 -16.17 24.69 -9.54
N GLY A 338 -15.59 23.54 -9.18
CA GLY A 338 -15.37 22.43 -10.10
C GLY A 338 -14.55 21.30 -9.49
N VAL A 339 -13.95 20.50 -10.37
CA VAL A 339 -13.15 19.32 -10.02
C VAL A 339 -11.75 19.43 -10.60
N TRP A 340 -10.76 19.25 -9.74
CA TRP A 340 -9.34 19.19 -10.08
C TRP A 340 -8.97 17.72 -10.31
N VAL A 341 -8.35 17.41 -11.45
CA VAL A 341 -8.11 16.03 -11.88
C VAL A 341 -6.66 15.83 -12.28
N GLY A 342 -6.01 14.85 -11.66
CA GLY A 342 -4.74 14.32 -12.15
C GLY A 342 -4.99 13.27 -13.22
N ALA A 343 -4.48 13.46 -14.43
CA ALA A 343 -4.67 12.55 -15.56
C ALA A 343 -3.44 12.55 -16.48
N ALA A 344 -2.44 11.74 -16.11
CA ALA A 344 -1.09 11.84 -16.66
C ALA A 344 -1.09 11.80 -18.21
N PRO A 345 -0.46 12.77 -18.89
CA PRO A 345 0.54 13.70 -18.34
C PRO A 345 -0.04 15.00 -17.76
N TYR A 346 -1.36 15.19 -17.80
CA TYR A 346 -1.99 16.47 -17.49
C TYR A 346 -2.42 16.58 -16.04
N PHE A 347 -2.38 17.81 -15.52
CA PHE A 347 -3.22 18.24 -14.42
C PHE A 347 -4.28 19.18 -14.97
N MET A 348 -5.56 18.95 -14.67
CA MET A 348 -6.66 19.68 -15.30
C MET A 348 -7.75 20.11 -14.31
N PHE A 349 -8.49 21.15 -14.68
CA PHE A 349 -9.67 21.62 -13.96
C PHE A 349 -10.91 21.52 -14.84
N ILE A 350 -11.99 20.97 -14.28
CA ILE A 350 -13.30 20.81 -14.93
C ILE A 350 -14.29 21.65 -14.14
N ALA A 351 -14.83 22.70 -14.76
CA ALA A 351 -15.72 23.66 -14.11
C ALA A 351 -17.14 23.10 -13.92
N ASP A 352 -17.77 23.54 -12.83
CA ASP A 352 -19.17 23.34 -12.45
C ASP A 352 -19.66 24.65 -11.79
N ALA A 353 -19.69 25.72 -12.57
CA ALA A 353 -19.95 27.07 -12.10
C ALA A 353 -21.43 27.30 -11.77
N ASP A 354 -22.33 26.53 -12.40
CA ASP A 354 -23.76 26.58 -12.11
C ASP A 354 -24.21 25.58 -11.02
N GLY A 355 -23.34 24.65 -10.63
CA GLY A 355 -23.55 23.71 -9.53
C GLY A 355 -24.58 22.65 -9.86
N ASP A 356 -24.76 22.31 -11.14
CA ASP A 356 -25.74 21.33 -11.61
C ASP A 356 -25.20 19.88 -11.61
N ASP A 357 -23.96 19.70 -11.16
CA ASP A 357 -23.19 18.45 -11.15
C ASP A 357 -22.92 17.88 -12.55
N LYS A 358 -22.73 18.76 -13.53
CA LYS A 358 -22.20 18.43 -14.86
C LYS A 358 -21.04 19.34 -15.21
N ALA A 359 -20.11 18.83 -16.00
CA ALA A 359 -19.04 19.64 -16.53
C ALA A 359 -19.59 20.75 -17.44
N ASP A 360 -19.26 22.01 -17.14
CA ASP A 360 -19.66 23.18 -17.95
C ASP A 360 -19.05 23.17 -19.36
N GLY A 361 -17.99 22.40 -19.55
CA GLY A 361 -17.23 22.37 -20.79
C GLY A 361 -16.02 21.46 -20.74
N PRO A 362 -15.14 21.54 -21.76
CA PRO A 362 -13.95 20.70 -21.83
C PRO A 362 -12.97 21.00 -20.68
N PRO A 363 -12.23 19.99 -20.19
CA PRO A 363 -11.23 20.19 -19.16
C PRO A 363 -10.18 21.24 -19.55
N GLN A 364 -9.83 22.12 -18.61
CA GLN A 364 -8.74 23.07 -18.75
C GLN A 364 -7.44 22.43 -18.29
N ILE A 365 -6.47 22.27 -19.18
CA ILE A 365 -5.14 21.75 -18.83
C ILE A 365 -4.33 22.85 -18.15
N LEU A 366 -3.79 22.55 -16.97
CA LEU A 366 -3.05 23.47 -16.11
C LEU A 366 -1.54 23.15 -16.05
N LEU A 367 -1.16 21.87 -16.16
CA LEU A 367 0.22 21.39 -16.25
C LEU A 367 0.36 20.32 -17.32
#